data_AF-A0A137PEZ5-F1
#
_entry.id   AF-A0A137PEZ5-F1
#
_cell.length_a   1.000
_cell.length_b   1.000
_cell.length_c   1.000
_cell.angle_alpha   90.00
_cell.angle_beta   90.00
_cell.angle_gamma   90.00
#
_symmetry.space_group_name_H-M   'P 1'
#
loop_
_entity.id
_entity.type
_entity.pdbx_description
1 polymer ?
#
loop_
_entity_poly.entity_id
_entity_poly.type
_entity_poly.pdbx_seq_one_letter_code
_entity_poly.pdbx_strand_id
1 'polypeptide(L)'
;MKSFPNFIGPPKDKTYHKFSLRDHFKAGSDDALDLLSQFLKFNPNNRISAQDALYHHYFSSSPRPTDPSKLPKYTDKKSTNGIKRENSGDSGSSPSSKIKKEP
;
A
#
# COMPACT_ATOMS: atom_id res chain seq x y z
N MET A 1 -39.33 -1.43 -20.90
CA MET A 1 -37.85 -1.46 -20.81
C MET A 1 -37.37 -2.53 -21.80
N LYS A 2 -36.55 -2.16 -22.80
CA LYS A 2 -36.15 -3.08 -23.88
C LYS A 2 -35.12 -4.08 -23.33
N SER A 3 -35.51 -5.35 -23.26
CA SER A 3 -34.62 -6.47 -22.96
C SER A 3 -33.50 -6.53 -24.00
N PHE A 4 -32.27 -6.77 -23.56
CA PHE A 4 -31.14 -6.94 -24.48
C PHE A 4 -31.34 -8.23 -25.30
N PRO A 5 -31.29 -8.18 -26.65
CA PRO A 5 -31.43 -9.37 -27.47
C PRO A 5 -30.28 -10.34 -27.17
N ASN A 6 -30.61 -11.61 -26.95
CA ASN A 6 -29.70 -12.70 -26.57
C ASN A 6 -29.00 -12.56 -25.19
N PHE A 7 -29.51 -11.74 -24.26
CA PHE A 7 -29.00 -11.75 -22.88
C PHE A 7 -29.45 -13.02 -22.15
N ILE A 8 -28.59 -14.03 -22.17
CA ILE A 8 -28.67 -15.17 -21.26
C ILE A 8 -28.22 -14.64 -19.91
N GLY A 9 -29.19 -14.34 -19.05
CA GLY A 9 -28.93 -13.88 -17.69
C GLY A 9 -28.08 -14.88 -16.90
N PRO A 10 -27.53 -14.45 -15.76
CA PRO A 10 -26.77 -15.33 -14.87
C PRO A 10 -27.52 -16.67 -14.64
N PRO A 11 -26.85 -17.84 -14.73
CA PRO A 11 -27.49 -19.13 -14.54
C PRO A 11 -28.15 -19.21 -13.16
N LYS A 12 -29.43 -19.58 -13.11
CA LYS A 12 -30.25 -19.60 -11.89
C LYS A 12 -29.80 -20.65 -10.87
N ASP A 13 -29.04 -21.63 -11.32
CA ASP A 13 -28.46 -22.75 -10.55
C ASP A 13 -27.11 -22.40 -9.91
N LYS A 14 -26.46 -21.32 -10.36
CA LYS A 14 -25.15 -20.91 -9.83
C LYS A 14 -25.31 -19.89 -8.72
N THR A 15 -25.00 -20.31 -7.50
CA THR A 15 -24.79 -19.38 -6.39
C THR A 15 -23.51 -18.60 -6.64
N TYR A 16 -23.62 -17.30 -6.92
CA TYR A 16 -22.46 -16.42 -6.94
C TYR A 16 -21.96 -16.27 -5.51
N HIS A 17 -20.86 -16.93 -5.19
CA HIS A 17 -20.22 -16.77 -3.89
C HIS A 17 -19.84 -15.30 -3.72
N LYS A 18 -20.43 -14.67 -2.71
CA LYS A 18 -20.06 -13.32 -2.30
C LYS A 18 -18.60 -13.36 -1.88
N PHE A 19 -17.77 -12.55 -2.54
CA PHE A 19 -16.36 -12.44 -2.18
C PHE A 19 -16.24 -11.80 -0.78
N SER A 20 -15.86 -12.60 0.22
CA SER A 20 -15.56 -12.13 1.57
C SER A 20 -14.10 -11.71 1.65
N LEU A 21 -13.85 -10.44 1.97
CA LEU A 21 -12.49 -9.93 2.16
C LEU A 21 -11.77 -10.64 3.31
N ARG A 22 -12.50 -10.97 4.38
CA ARG A 22 -11.94 -11.67 5.56
C ARG A 22 -11.40 -13.06 5.22
N ASP A 23 -12.04 -13.75 4.29
CA ASP A 23 -11.68 -15.14 3.97
C ASP A 23 -10.39 -15.20 3.13
N HIS A 24 -10.15 -14.17 2.32
CA HIS A 24 -9.03 -14.11 1.38
C HIS A 24 -7.82 -13.34 1.95
N PHE A 25 -8.06 -12.27 2.71
CA PHE A 25 -7.02 -11.39 3.23
C PHE A 25 -6.75 -11.64 4.72
N LYS A 26 -6.35 -12.87 5.05
CA LYS A 26 -6.12 -13.31 6.44
C LYS A 26 -5.04 -12.54 7.20
N ALA A 27 -4.11 -11.90 6.48
CA ALA A 27 -3.05 -11.08 7.07
C ALA A 27 -3.47 -9.62 7.35
N GLY A 28 -4.63 -9.20 6.85
CA GLY A 28 -5.16 -7.86 7.10
C GLY A 28 -5.83 -7.78 8.47
N SER A 29 -5.66 -6.65 9.17
CA SER A 29 -6.46 -6.34 10.34
C SER A 29 -7.90 -5.99 9.94
N ASP A 30 -8.85 -6.11 10.86
CA ASP A 30 -10.25 -5.77 10.59
C ASP A 30 -10.40 -4.31 10.09
N ASP A 31 -9.64 -3.37 10.65
CA ASP A 31 -9.63 -1.97 10.21
C ASP A 31 -9.11 -1.79 8.78
N ALA A 32 -8.13 -2.62 8.37
CA ALA A 32 -7.61 -2.62 7.00
C ALA A 32 -8.67 -3.12 6.02
N LEU A 33 -9.36 -4.19 6.40
CA LEU A 33 -10.41 -4.81 5.59
C LEU A 33 -11.64 -3.90 5.48
N ASP A 34 -11.98 -3.17 6.54
CA ASP A 34 -13.04 -2.18 6.51
C ASP A 34 -12.72 -1.06 5.51
N LEU A 35 -11.53 -0.45 5.63
CA LEU A 35 -11.08 0.60 4.71
C LEU A 35 -11.05 0.10 3.25
N LEU A 36 -10.52 -1.11 3.03
CA LEU A 36 -10.49 -1.74 1.71
C LEU A 36 -11.90 -1.94 1.14
N SER A 37 -12.87 -2.29 1.98
CA SER A 37 -14.27 -2.43 1.56
C SER A 37 -14.88 -1.10 1.07
N GLN A 38 -14.41 0.03 1.60
CA GLN A 38 -14.85 1.36 1.20
C GLN A 38 -14.19 1.80 -0.12
N PHE A 39 -12.95 1.39 -0.40
CA PHE A 39 -12.29 1.60 -1.69
C PHE A 39 -12.93 0.79 -2.83
N LEU A 40 -13.30 -0.46 -2.54
CA LEU A 40 -13.81 -1.39 -3.54
C LEU A 40 -15.33 -1.28 -3.77
N LYS A 41 -15.97 -0.18 -3.35
CA LYS A 41 -17.37 0.10 -3.70
C LYS A 41 -17.51 0.28 -5.22
N PHE A 42 -18.43 -0.48 -5.80
CA PHE A 42 -18.69 -0.47 -7.24
C PHE A 42 -19.23 0.89 -7.71
N ASN A 43 -20.21 1.45 -6.99
CA ASN A 43 -20.71 2.79 -7.26
C ASN A 43 -19.67 3.83 -6.80
N PRO A 44 -19.11 4.66 -7.71
CA PRO A 44 -18.11 5.67 -7.35
C PRO A 44 -18.64 6.72 -6.38
N ASN A 45 -19.94 7.04 -6.41
CA ASN A 45 -20.54 8.03 -5.50
C ASN A 45 -20.57 7.54 -4.04
N ASN A 46 -20.46 6.22 -3.83
CA ASN A 46 -20.42 5.62 -2.50
C ASN A 46 -18.99 5.26 -2.07
N ARG A 47 -17.98 5.56 -2.89
CA ARG A 47 -16.58 5.27 -2.59
C ARG A 47 -16.04 6.37 -1.67
N ILE A 48 -15.25 5.97 -0.68
CA ILE A 48 -14.58 6.91 0.23
C ILE A 48 -13.64 7.85 -0.56
N SER A 49 -13.59 9.12 -0.15
CA SER A 49 -12.65 10.09 -0.72
C SER A 49 -11.23 9.84 -0.20
N ALA A 50 -10.22 10.34 -0.92
CA ALA A 50 -8.83 10.20 -0.47
C ALA A 50 -8.59 10.92 0.87
N GLN A 51 -9.25 12.07 1.07
CA GLN A 51 -9.16 12.83 2.32
C GLN A 51 -9.76 12.04 3.49
N ASP A 52 -10.98 11.51 3.34
CA ASP A 52 -11.64 10.76 4.41
C ASP A 52 -10.90 9.45 4.71
N ALA A 53 -10.32 8.82 3.69
CA ALA A 53 -9.52 7.61 3.85
C ALA A 53 -8.29 7.84 4.73
N LEU A 54 -7.62 8.99 4.61
CA LEU A 54 -6.46 9.32 5.45
C LEU A 54 -6.83 9.49 6.93
N TYR A 55 -8.06 9.88 7.23
CA TYR A 55 -8.59 9.98 8.60
C TYR A 55 -9.12 8.65 9.16
N HIS A 56 -9.06 7.56 8.38
CA HIS A 56 -9.58 6.26 8.81
C HIS A 56 -8.76 5.65 9.96
N HIS A 57 -9.44 4.90 10.85
CA HIS A 57 -8.81 4.28 12.02
C HIS A 57 -7.61 3.40 11.68
N TYR A 58 -7.62 2.76 10.50
CA TYR A 58 -6.51 1.95 9.98
C TYR A 58 -5.13 2.62 10.14
N PHE A 59 -5.00 3.91 9.81
CA PHE A 59 -3.72 4.63 9.88
C PHE A 59 -3.29 5.00 11.31
N SER A 60 -4.22 4.97 12.26
CA SER A 60 -3.98 5.24 13.69
C SER A 60 -3.92 3.97 14.55
N SER A 61 -4.46 2.87 14.03
CA SER A 61 -4.48 1.56 14.68
C SER A 61 -3.08 0.97 14.80
N SER A 62 -2.91 0.06 15.75
CA SER A 62 -1.69 -0.75 15.83
C SER A 62 -1.80 -1.96 14.90
N PRO A 63 -0.70 -2.42 14.28
CA PRO A 63 0.67 -1.90 14.38
C PRO A 63 0.89 -0.62 13.55
N ARG A 64 1.82 0.22 14.00
CA ARG A 64 2.24 1.40 13.21
C ARG A 64 2.85 0.97 11.87
N PRO A 65 2.73 1.81 10.83
CA PRO A 65 3.37 1.54 9.54
C PRO A 65 4.88 1.33 9.70
N THR A 66 5.43 0.44 8.89
CA THR A 66 6.87 0.16 8.85
C THR A 66 7.64 1.41 8.47
N ASP A 67 8.70 1.72 9.22
CA ASP A 67 9.61 2.83 8.91
C ASP A 67 10.16 2.67 7.48
N PRO A 68 10.18 3.73 6.65
CA PRO A 68 10.68 3.66 5.27
C PRO A 68 12.08 3.07 5.15
N SER A 69 12.95 3.30 6.14
CA SER A 69 14.33 2.78 6.16
C SER A 69 14.39 1.26 6.32
N LYS A 70 13.35 0.64 6.89
CA LYS A 70 13.24 -0.81 7.13
C LYS A 70 12.50 -1.54 6.01
N LEU A 71 11.95 -0.82 5.03
CA LEU A 71 11.28 -1.45 3.89
C LEU A 71 12.31 -2.25 3.06
N PRO A 72 11.93 -3.42 2.53
CA PRO A 72 12.78 -4.17 1.61
C PRO A 72 13.17 -3.29 0.42
N LYS A 73 14.47 -3.07 0.25
CA LYS A 73 14.99 -2.35 -0.92
C LYS A 73 15.07 -3.34 -2.08
N TYR A 74 14.65 -2.89 -3.25
CA TYR A 74 14.87 -3.64 -4.47
C TYR A 74 16.37 -3.70 -4.74
N THR A 75 16.96 -4.90 -4.64
CA THR A 75 18.34 -5.16 -5.04
C THR A 75 18.32 -5.77 -6.43
N ASP A 76 18.88 -5.08 -7.42
CA ASP A 76 19.13 -5.67 -8.73
C ASP A 76 20.01 -6.91 -8.53
N LYS A 77 19.45 -8.10 -8.80
CA LYS A 77 20.18 -9.37 -8.76
C LYS A 77 21.12 -9.50 -9.97
N LYS A 78 21.94 -8.50 -10.28
CA LYS A 78 22.93 -8.51 -11.38
C LYS A 78 24.07 -7.50 -11.17
N SER A 79 24.99 -7.74 -10.22
CA SER A 79 26.35 -7.15 -10.28
C SER A 79 27.30 -7.63 -9.17
N THR A 80 27.42 -8.92 -8.88
CA THR A 80 28.58 -9.40 -8.08
C THR A 80 29.13 -10.72 -8.61
N ASN A 81 29.65 -10.69 -9.84
CA ASN A 81 30.87 -11.42 -10.18
C ASN A 81 31.84 -10.38 -10.75
N GLY A 82 32.67 -9.77 -9.90
CA GLY A 82 33.69 -8.83 -10.36
C GLY A 82 34.20 -7.86 -9.31
N ILE A 83 35.29 -8.25 -8.66
CA ILE A 83 36.29 -7.40 -7.97
C ILE A 83 35.94 -6.88 -6.57
N LYS A 84 36.38 -7.67 -5.60
CA LYS A 84 36.84 -7.27 -4.26
C LYS A 84 37.67 -5.98 -4.35
N ARG A 85 37.15 -4.86 -3.83
CA ARG A 85 37.98 -3.72 -3.40
C ARG A 85 37.83 -3.56 -1.90
N GLU A 86 38.82 -4.08 -1.22
CA GLU A 86 39.13 -3.76 0.17
C GLU A 86 39.52 -2.28 0.20
N ASN A 87 38.87 -1.47 1.03
CA ASN A 87 39.55 -0.38 1.69
C ASN A 87 38.79 0.03 2.95
N SER A 88 39.45 -0.26 4.06
CA SER A 88 39.49 0.43 5.35
C SER A 88 38.70 1.73 5.48
N GLY A 89 37.95 1.82 6.57
CA GLY A 89 37.04 2.92 6.87
C GLY A 89 37.68 4.28 7.07
N ASP A 90 36.83 5.29 7.07
CA ASP A 90 37.10 6.55 7.74
C ASP A 90 35.79 7.22 8.16
N SER A 91 35.75 7.56 9.44
CA SER A 91 34.72 8.34 10.11
C SER A 91 34.83 9.80 9.70
N GLY A 92 33.89 10.30 8.90
CA GLY A 92 33.85 11.70 8.47
C GLY A 92 32.61 12.43 8.95
N SER A 93 32.70 13.01 10.14
CA SER A 93 31.74 13.96 10.73
C SER A 93 31.36 15.12 9.79
N SER A 94 30.07 15.40 9.63
CA SER A 94 29.58 16.63 9.00
C SER A 94 29.72 17.83 9.97
N PRO A 95 30.36 18.95 9.59
CA PRO A 95 30.32 20.15 10.41
C PRO A 95 29.15 21.07 10.02
N SER A 96 28.51 21.58 11.06
CA SER A 96 27.40 22.54 11.07
C SER A 96 27.72 23.87 10.39
N SER A 97 26.65 24.47 9.86
CA SER A 97 26.54 25.81 9.30
C SER A 97 26.96 26.94 10.26
N LYS A 98 27.72 27.92 9.75
CA LYS A 98 27.76 29.28 10.32
C LYS A 98 27.59 30.33 9.23
N ILE A 99 26.50 31.07 9.37
CA ILE A 99 26.08 32.26 8.64
C ILE A 99 27.04 33.41 9.00
N LYS A 100 27.64 34.08 7.99
CA LYS A 100 28.33 35.36 8.17
C LYS A 100 27.33 36.50 7.90
N LYS A 101 27.18 37.42 8.86
CA LYS A 101 26.63 38.76 8.65
C LYS A 101 27.76 39.66 8.15
N GLU A 102 27.55 40.35 7.03
CA GLU A 102 28.36 41.50 6.60
C GLU A 102 27.98 42.75 7.43
N PRO A 103 28.93 43.69 7.64
CA PRO A 103 28.62 45.09 7.89
C PRO A 103 28.31 45.86 6.60
#